data_AF-A0AAN5CBU3-F1
#
_entry.id   AF-A0AAN5CBU3-F1
#
_cell.length_a   1.000
_cell.length_b   1.000
_cell.length_c   1.000
_cell.angle_alpha   90.00
_cell.angle_beta   90.00
_cell.angle_gamma   90.00
#
_symmetry.space_group_name_H-M   'P 1'
#
loop_
_entity.id
_entity.type
_entity.pdbx_description
1 polymer ?
#
loop_
_entity_poly.entity_id
_entity_poly.type
_entity_poly.pdbx_seq_one_letter_code
_entity_poly.pdbx_strand_id
1 'polypeptide(L)'
;RLLAHKSLLLLLHMHSFWILLVCATTFFNNSSTLYAHLTMRFVVVVVVVVCSKLMFNFALNLKLAGFIFSQMAMAAERYRASASLGVYENSSSSSGHLLNAAHVSMALLVSFVHLGVTGFDSTPVPHCTLVRFTGDRLIFAMVFFLFLCELATIVTFVRLFVRNIRLKDNCEAGLTLTERYQLAENIRMLKILLPI
;
A
#
# COMPACT_ATOMS: atom_id res chain seq x y z
N ARG A 1 -4.10 3.95 24.68
CA ARG A 1 -3.44 2.83 23.96
C ARG A 1 -4.41 2.32 22.90
N LEU A 2 -3.95 2.11 21.66
CA LEU A 2 -4.74 1.43 20.63
C LEU A 2 -4.85 -0.06 21.01
N LEU A 3 -6.04 -0.52 21.39
CA LEU A 3 -6.33 -1.94 21.63
C LEU A 3 -6.80 -2.59 20.32
N ALA A 4 -5.98 -2.45 19.28
CA ALA A 4 -6.23 -3.12 18.01
C ALA A 4 -5.84 -4.60 18.11
N HIS A 5 -6.60 -5.46 17.43
CA HIS A 5 -6.26 -6.88 17.33
C HIS A 5 -4.87 -7.08 16.72
N LYS A 6 -4.14 -8.12 17.17
CA LYS A 6 -2.74 -8.39 16.77
C LYS A 6 -2.55 -8.43 15.24
N SER A 7 -3.55 -8.97 14.53
CA SER A 7 -3.57 -9.02 13.06
C SER A 7 -3.51 -7.63 12.42
N LEU A 8 -4.30 -6.68 12.91
CA LEU A 8 -4.33 -5.32 12.38
C LEU A 8 -3.05 -4.56 12.70
N LEU A 9 -2.53 -4.73 13.92
CA LEU A 9 -1.27 -4.10 14.32
C LEU A 9 -0.12 -4.53 13.40
N LEU A 10 -0.03 -5.83 13.09
CA LEU A 10 0.96 -6.36 12.15
C LEU A 10 0.85 -5.67 10.77
N LEU A 11 -0.37 -5.59 10.22
CA LEU A 11 -0.61 -4.97 8.92
C LEU A 11 -0.31 -3.46 8.96
N LEU A 12 -0.64 -2.77 10.05
CA LEU A 12 -0.37 -1.35 10.23
C LEU A 12 1.14 -1.05 10.32
N HIS A 13 1.90 -1.90 11.01
CA HIS A 13 3.36 -1.80 11.04
C HIS A 13 3.97 -1.98 9.66
N MET A 14 3.47 -2.95 8.88
CA MET A 14 3.94 -3.19 7.52
C MET A 14 3.55 -2.05 6.57
N HIS A 15 2.33 -1.52 6.70
CA HIS A 15 1.92 -0.31 5.98
C HIS A 15 2.80 0.90 6.32
N SER A 16 3.10 1.09 7.61
CA SER A 16 3.99 2.16 8.08
C SER A 16 5.42 1.99 7.55
N PHE A 17 5.90 0.74 7.45
CA PHE A 17 7.17 0.42 6.80
C PHE A 17 7.17 0.84 5.32
N TRP A 18 6.10 0.54 4.57
CA TRP A 18 5.98 0.99 3.17
C TRP A 18 5.98 2.51 3.05
N ILE A 19 5.23 3.22 3.91
CA ILE A 19 5.22 4.70 3.94
C ILE A 19 6.62 5.25 4.22
N LEU A 20 7.29 4.75 5.27
CA LEU A 20 8.65 5.18 5.61
C LEU A 20 9.59 4.96 4.43
N LEU A 21 9.46 3.83 3.75
CA LEU A 21 10.27 3.47 2.61
C LEU A 21 10.00 4.40 1.41
N VAL A 22 8.76 4.82 1.15
CA VAL A 22 8.39 5.85 0.14
C VAL A 22 9.02 7.20 0.50
N CYS A 23 8.83 7.66 1.73
CA CYS A 23 9.34 8.94 2.22
C CYS A 23 10.87 9.01 2.13
N ALA A 24 11.57 7.96 2.56
CA ALA A 24 13.02 7.87 2.50
C ALA A 24 13.52 7.98 1.05
N THR A 25 12.95 7.23 0.09
CA THR A 25 13.37 7.38 -1.32
C THR A 25 13.07 8.73 -1.91
N THR A 26 11.94 9.34 -1.56
CA THR A 26 11.59 10.67 -2.05
C THR A 26 12.60 11.69 -1.54
N PHE A 27 12.99 11.59 -0.27
CA PHE A 27 14.02 12.42 0.33
C PHE A 27 15.39 12.24 -0.34
N PHE A 28 15.83 10.99 -0.55
CA PHE A 28 17.09 10.70 -1.23
C PHE A 28 17.10 11.18 -2.68
N ASN A 29 16.00 10.99 -3.41
CA ASN A 29 15.85 11.47 -4.78
C ASN A 29 15.96 13.00 -4.86
N ASN A 30 15.19 13.71 -4.03
CA ASN A 30 15.22 15.17 -3.99
C ASN A 30 16.59 15.73 -3.57
N SER A 31 17.25 15.08 -2.60
CA SER A 31 18.61 15.47 -2.17
C SER A 31 19.63 15.27 -3.29
N SER A 32 19.50 14.19 -4.06
CA SER A 32 20.38 13.90 -5.20
C SER A 32 20.19 14.91 -6.33
N THR A 33 18.93 15.26 -6.64
CA THR A 33 18.59 16.31 -7.61
C THR A 33 19.14 17.67 -7.17
N LEU A 34 18.96 18.04 -5.90
CA LEU A 34 19.49 19.30 -5.36
C LEU A 34 21.02 19.35 -5.46
N TYR A 35 21.71 18.27 -5.07
CA TYR A 35 23.16 18.18 -5.18
C TYR A 35 23.65 18.32 -6.62
N ALA A 36 22.97 17.68 -7.58
CA ALA A 36 23.30 17.80 -9.00
C ALA A 36 23.17 19.25 -9.50
N HIS A 37 22.11 19.96 -9.09
CA HIS A 37 21.92 21.38 -9.42
C HIS A 37 22.98 22.28 -8.79
N LEU A 38 23.39 22.02 -7.54
CA LEU A 38 24.39 22.84 -6.84
C LEU A 38 25.80 22.67 -7.39
N THR A 39 26.16 21.49 -7.90
CA THR A 39 27.55 21.18 -8.29
C THR A 39 27.86 21.40 -9.77
N MET A 40 26.84 21.63 -10.63
CA MET A 40 27.00 21.79 -12.09
C MET A 40 27.81 20.66 -12.76
N ARG A 41 28.00 19.50 -12.09
CA ARG A 41 28.80 18.37 -12.59
C ARG A 41 27.92 17.42 -13.39
N PHE A 42 27.91 17.59 -14.70
CA PHE A 42 27.07 16.83 -15.63
C PHE A 42 27.62 15.42 -15.98
N VAL A 43 28.90 15.11 -15.72
CA VAL A 43 29.60 14.01 -16.43
C VAL A 43 29.88 12.75 -15.58
N VAL A 44 30.10 12.84 -14.28
CA VAL A 44 30.45 11.65 -13.44
C VAL A 44 29.22 10.87 -12.95
N VAL A 45 28.03 11.44 -13.12
CA VAL A 45 26.75 10.89 -12.61
C VAL A 45 26.23 9.72 -13.48
N VAL A 46 26.68 9.58 -14.73
CA VAL A 46 26.06 8.69 -15.74
C VAL A 46 26.26 7.18 -15.48
N VAL A 47 27.39 6.74 -14.91
CA VAL A 47 27.69 5.29 -14.71
C VAL A 47 27.06 4.73 -13.43
N VAL A 48 26.98 5.52 -12.36
CA VAL A 48 26.20 5.16 -11.15
C VAL A 48 24.70 5.12 -11.47
N VAL A 49 24.24 5.93 -12.43
CA VAL A 49 22.84 6.06 -12.83
C VAL A 49 22.23 4.79 -13.45
N VAL A 50 22.98 3.91 -14.14
CA VAL A 50 22.34 2.76 -14.82
C VAL A 50 21.93 1.64 -13.84
N CYS A 51 22.84 1.20 -12.95
CA CYS A 51 22.47 0.29 -11.85
C CYS A 51 21.51 0.96 -10.85
N SER A 52 21.69 2.26 -10.61
CA SER A 52 20.77 3.01 -9.73
C SER A 52 19.37 3.12 -10.33
N LYS A 53 19.20 3.30 -11.65
CA LYS A 53 17.89 3.50 -12.28
C LYS A 53 17.05 2.23 -12.27
N LEU A 54 17.66 1.07 -12.49
CA LEU A 54 16.97 -0.21 -12.39
C LEU A 54 16.54 -0.51 -10.95
N MET A 55 17.48 -0.38 -10.00
CA MET A 55 17.19 -0.58 -8.58
C MET A 55 16.18 0.45 -8.05
N PHE A 56 16.25 1.69 -8.53
CA PHE A 56 15.35 2.76 -8.16
C PHE A 56 13.94 2.54 -8.71
N ASN A 57 13.80 2.17 -9.98
CA ASN A 57 12.49 1.87 -10.59
C ASN A 57 11.84 0.65 -9.92
N PHE A 58 12.61 -0.41 -9.68
CA PHE A 58 12.11 -1.58 -8.94
C PHE A 58 11.70 -1.20 -7.52
N ALA A 59 12.55 -0.47 -6.79
CA ALA A 59 12.25 -0.03 -5.43
C ALA A 59 11.04 0.91 -5.38
N LEU A 60 10.87 1.81 -6.36
CA LEU A 60 9.74 2.73 -6.44
C LEU A 60 8.43 1.97 -6.65
N ASN A 61 8.38 1.05 -7.61
CA ASN A 61 7.21 0.23 -7.87
C ASN A 61 6.87 -0.68 -6.70
N LEU A 62 7.89 -1.29 -6.07
CA LEU A 62 7.71 -2.15 -4.91
C LEU A 62 7.07 -1.42 -3.74
N LYS A 63 7.49 -0.18 -3.49
CA LYS A 63 6.92 0.66 -2.43
C LYS A 63 5.48 1.04 -2.71
N LEU A 64 5.16 1.47 -3.94
CA LEU A 64 3.81 1.86 -4.34
C LEU A 64 2.85 0.67 -4.29
N ALA A 65 3.26 -0.46 -4.88
CA ALA A 65 2.48 -1.69 -4.85
C ALA A 65 2.31 -2.19 -3.40
N GLY A 66 3.38 -2.18 -2.60
CA GLY A 66 3.34 -2.54 -1.18
C GLY A 66 2.38 -1.66 -0.37
N PHE A 67 2.38 -0.34 -0.62
CA PHE A 67 1.43 0.60 -0.03
C PHE A 67 -0.02 0.24 -0.36
N ILE A 68 -0.36 0.07 -1.65
CA ILE A 68 -1.74 -0.22 -2.09
C ILE A 68 -2.20 -1.59 -1.57
N PHE A 69 -1.40 -2.64 -1.75
CA PHE A 69 -1.79 -3.99 -1.31
C PHE A 69 -1.84 -4.13 0.21
N SER A 70 -1.04 -3.36 0.97
CA SER A 70 -1.17 -3.34 2.43
C SER A 70 -2.48 -2.68 2.89
N GLN A 71 -2.97 -1.64 2.19
CA GLN A 71 -4.30 -1.11 2.46
C GLN A 71 -5.42 -2.09 2.11
N MET A 72 -5.32 -2.80 0.97
CA MET A 72 -6.25 -3.87 0.63
C MET A 72 -6.28 -4.97 1.71
N ALA A 73 -5.11 -5.37 2.22
CA ALA A 73 -5.02 -6.34 3.30
C ALA A 73 -5.69 -5.84 4.59
N MET A 74 -5.49 -4.56 4.95
CA MET A 74 -6.21 -3.93 6.06
C MET A 74 -7.72 -3.87 5.82
N ALA A 75 -8.18 -3.57 4.60
CA ALA A 75 -9.60 -3.55 4.25
C ALA A 75 -10.24 -4.94 4.36
N ALA A 76 -9.57 -5.99 3.85
CA ALA A 76 -10.02 -7.38 4.00
C ALA A 76 -10.09 -7.80 5.48
N GLU A 77 -9.09 -7.39 6.26
CA GLU A 77 -9.03 -7.68 7.69
C GLU A 77 -10.18 -6.99 8.45
N ARG A 78 -10.45 -5.70 8.18
CA ARG A 78 -11.57 -4.93 8.74
C ARG A 78 -12.92 -5.46 8.28
N TYR A 79 -13.03 -5.92 7.03
CA TYR A 79 -14.23 -6.54 6.52
C TYR A 79 -14.58 -7.79 7.34
N ARG A 80 -13.59 -8.65 7.56
CA ARG A 80 -13.75 -9.85 8.38
C ARG A 80 -14.08 -9.53 9.84
N ALA A 81 -13.41 -8.53 10.42
CA ALA A 81 -13.72 -8.08 11.78
C ALA A 81 -15.18 -7.59 11.90
N SER A 82 -15.68 -6.88 10.89
CA SER A 82 -17.06 -6.38 10.86
C SER A 82 -18.09 -7.48 10.59
N ALA A 83 -17.71 -8.53 9.85
CA ALA A 83 -18.60 -9.66 9.53
C ALA A 83 -18.72 -10.67 10.69
N SER A 84 -17.77 -10.70 11.63
CA SER A 84 -17.70 -11.73 12.67
C SER A 84 -17.44 -11.15 14.06
N LEU A 85 -18.17 -10.09 14.44
CA LEU A 85 -17.96 -9.33 15.69
C LEU A 85 -17.81 -10.22 16.94
N GLY A 86 -18.69 -11.21 17.13
CA GLY A 86 -18.68 -12.06 18.33
C GLY A 86 -17.56 -13.12 18.38
N VAL A 87 -16.97 -13.48 17.25
CA VAL A 87 -15.95 -14.54 17.16
C VAL A 87 -14.56 -13.99 16.85
N TYR A 88 -14.48 -12.74 16.39
CA TYR A 88 -13.25 -12.13 15.89
C TYR A 88 -12.14 -12.03 16.94
N GLU A 89 -12.48 -11.78 18.21
CA GLU A 89 -11.50 -11.72 19.30
C GLU A 89 -10.80 -13.07 19.55
N ASN A 90 -11.53 -14.16 19.35
CA ASN A 90 -11.02 -15.52 19.47
C ASN A 90 -10.33 -15.99 18.17
N SER A 91 -10.37 -15.19 17.10
CA SER A 91 -9.76 -15.57 15.84
C SER A 91 -8.24 -15.56 15.94
N SER A 92 -7.60 -16.56 15.33
CA SER A 92 -6.15 -16.70 15.41
C SER A 92 -5.42 -15.58 14.66
N SER A 93 -4.27 -15.17 15.20
CA SER A 93 -3.37 -14.21 14.55
C SER A 93 -2.77 -14.74 13.24
N SER A 94 -2.85 -16.05 12.98
CA SER A 94 -2.40 -16.70 11.74
C SER A 94 -2.95 -16.03 10.49
N SER A 95 -4.22 -15.62 10.55
CA SER A 95 -4.86 -14.89 9.46
C SER A 95 -4.20 -13.55 9.11
N GLY A 96 -3.66 -12.84 10.10
CA GLY A 96 -2.90 -11.62 9.87
C GLY A 96 -1.57 -11.90 9.17
N HIS A 97 -0.89 -12.97 9.56
CA HIS A 97 0.33 -13.41 8.88
C HIS A 97 0.06 -13.87 7.44
N LEU A 98 -1.07 -14.53 7.19
CA LEU A 98 -1.49 -14.92 5.84
C LEU A 98 -1.75 -13.69 4.96
N LEU A 99 -2.52 -12.72 5.45
CA LEU A 99 -2.76 -11.45 4.75
C LEU A 99 -1.47 -10.65 4.54
N ASN A 100 -0.54 -10.74 5.49
CA ASN A 100 0.78 -10.13 5.40
C ASN A 100 1.61 -10.75 4.26
N ALA A 101 1.74 -12.08 4.27
CA ALA A 101 2.45 -12.81 3.24
C ALA A 101 1.84 -12.57 1.86
N ALA A 102 0.51 -12.64 1.75
CA ALA A 102 -0.20 -12.43 0.50
C ALA A 102 0.08 -11.06 -0.12
N HIS A 103 -0.01 -9.97 0.66
CA HIS A 103 0.23 -8.64 0.09
C HIS A 103 1.69 -8.40 -0.28
N VAL A 104 2.65 -8.93 0.51
CA VAL A 104 4.08 -8.84 0.19
C VAL A 104 4.37 -9.62 -1.10
N SER A 105 3.83 -10.83 -1.25
CA SER A 105 3.97 -11.61 -2.48
C SER A 105 3.38 -10.90 -3.70
N MET A 106 2.20 -10.27 -3.56
CA MET A 106 1.58 -9.50 -4.66
C MET A 106 2.40 -8.26 -5.03
N ALA A 107 2.92 -7.53 -4.05
CA ALA A 107 3.79 -6.38 -4.30
C ALA A 107 5.09 -6.79 -5.02
N LEU A 108 5.71 -7.89 -4.58
CA LEU A 108 6.90 -8.45 -5.25
C LEU A 108 6.59 -8.91 -6.67
N LEU A 109 5.47 -9.60 -6.88
CA LEU A 109 5.04 -10.05 -8.20
C LEU A 109 4.84 -8.88 -9.16
N VAL A 110 4.05 -7.88 -8.78
CA VAL A 110 3.81 -6.69 -9.63
C VAL A 110 5.13 -5.97 -9.95
N SER A 111 6.01 -5.84 -8.96
CA SER A 111 7.32 -5.20 -9.15
C SER A 111 8.25 -5.99 -10.07
N PHE A 112 8.22 -7.32 -9.97
CA PHE A 112 9.01 -8.19 -10.82
C PHE A 112 8.51 -8.18 -12.27
N VAL A 113 7.19 -8.21 -12.48
CA VAL A 113 6.62 -8.09 -13.84
C VAL A 113 6.91 -6.70 -14.39
N HIS A 114 6.79 -5.63 -13.59
CA HIS A 114 7.15 -4.27 -14.02
C HIS A 114 8.62 -4.21 -14.45
N LEU A 115 9.54 -4.74 -13.64
CA LEU A 115 10.97 -4.82 -13.95
C LEU A 115 11.22 -5.56 -15.28
N GLY A 116 10.58 -6.71 -15.48
CA GLY A 116 10.70 -7.49 -16.72
C GLY A 116 10.17 -6.76 -17.95
N VAL A 117 9.08 -5.99 -17.82
CA VAL A 117 8.49 -5.21 -18.92
C VAL A 117 9.32 -3.96 -19.23
N THR A 118 9.78 -3.24 -18.21
CA THR A 118 10.61 -2.03 -18.42
C THR A 118 12.00 -2.35 -18.93
N GLY A 119 12.46 -3.60 -18.77
CA GLY A 119 13.70 -4.11 -19.32
C GLY A 119 14.97 -3.45 -18.78
N PHE A 120 16.11 -4.09 -19.01
CA PHE A 120 17.45 -3.53 -18.87
C PHE A 120 17.78 -2.58 -20.04
N ASP A 121 16.80 -1.89 -20.60
CA ASP A 121 17.03 -0.99 -21.74
C ASP A 121 17.90 0.17 -21.24
N SER A 122 19.20 -0.01 -21.45
CA SER A 122 20.31 0.81 -20.96
C SER A 122 20.45 2.07 -21.80
N THR A 123 19.43 2.43 -22.58
CA THR A 123 19.47 3.60 -23.43
C THR A 123 19.27 4.83 -22.53
N PRO A 124 20.24 5.76 -22.48
CA PRO A 124 20.10 6.98 -21.72
C PRO A 124 18.96 7.79 -22.35
N VAL A 125 17.79 7.75 -21.73
CA VAL A 125 16.61 8.48 -22.19
C VAL A 125 16.82 9.97 -21.88
N PRO A 126 16.96 10.85 -22.90
CA PRO A 126 16.97 12.28 -22.66
C PRO A 126 15.60 12.72 -22.15
N HIS A 127 15.59 13.59 -21.13
CA HIS A 127 14.40 14.06 -20.40
C HIS A 127 13.36 14.83 -21.26
N CYS A 128 13.55 14.97 -22.57
CA CYS A 128 12.74 15.85 -23.44
C CYS A 128 12.15 15.19 -24.69
N THR A 129 12.19 13.86 -24.84
CA THR A 129 11.49 13.19 -25.95
C THR A 129 10.50 12.18 -25.40
N LEU A 130 9.28 12.18 -25.95
CA LEU A 130 8.27 11.13 -25.82
C LEU A 130 8.88 9.81 -26.32
N VAL A 131 9.64 9.13 -25.46
CA VAL A 131 10.15 7.79 -25.75
C VAL A 131 9.01 6.82 -25.51
N ARG A 132 8.55 6.21 -26.60
CA ARG A 132 7.57 5.14 -26.61
C ARG A 132 8.25 3.90 -26.04
N PHE A 133 7.94 3.49 -24.81
CA PHE A 133 8.57 2.30 -24.25
C PHE A 133 7.95 1.05 -24.88
N THR A 134 8.80 0.11 -25.27
CA THR A 134 8.37 -1.25 -25.58
C THR A 134 7.71 -1.81 -24.31
N GLY A 135 6.38 -1.90 -24.28
CA GLY A 135 5.63 -2.30 -23.07
C GLY A 135 4.67 -1.26 -22.49
N ASP A 136 4.52 -0.07 -23.11
CA ASP A 136 3.62 1.00 -22.67
C ASP A 136 2.20 0.49 -22.32
N ARG A 137 1.65 -0.43 -23.12
CA ARG A 137 0.30 -0.99 -22.88
C ARG A 137 0.22 -1.81 -21.59
N LEU A 138 1.26 -2.60 -21.28
CA LEU A 138 1.30 -3.43 -20.07
C LEU A 138 1.51 -2.56 -18.83
N ILE A 139 2.41 -1.57 -18.90
CA ILE A 139 2.62 -0.61 -17.82
C ILE A 139 1.34 0.17 -17.54
N PHE A 140 0.67 0.67 -18.59
CA PHE A 140 -0.62 1.35 -18.45
C PHE A 140 -1.69 0.45 -17.81
N ALA A 141 -1.79 -0.80 -18.25
CA ALA A 141 -2.70 -1.77 -17.67
C ALA A 141 -2.40 -2.04 -16.18
N MET A 142 -1.13 -2.14 -15.78
CA MET A 142 -0.73 -2.31 -14.39
C MET A 142 -1.09 -1.09 -13.55
N VAL A 143 -0.78 0.12 -14.02
CA VAL A 143 -1.11 1.36 -13.30
C VAL A 143 -2.62 1.50 -13.15
N PHE A 144 -3.38 1.20 -14.21
CA PHE A 144 -4.84 1.19 -14.16
C PHE A 144 -5.37 0.15 -13.18
N PHE A 145 -4.79 -1.05 -13.14
CA PHE A 145 -5.14 -2.08 -12.16
C PHE A 145 -4.86 -1.62 -10.73
N LEU A 146 -3.69 -1.04 -10.45
CA LEU A 146 -3.36 -0.50 -9.12
C LEU A 146 -4.33 0.62 -8.71
N PHE A 147 -4.72 1.49 -9.65
CA PHE A 147 -5.75 2.51 -9.42
C PHE A 147 -7.11 1.89 -9.06
N LEU A 148 -7.54 0.84 -9.76
CA LEU A 148 -8.77 0.12 -9.42
C LEU A 148 -8.70 -0.54 -8.03
N CYS A 149 -7.55 -1.09 -7.65
CA CYS A 149 -7.32 -1.64 -6.32
C CYS A 149 -7.46 -0.58 -5.22
N GLU A 150 -6.86 0.60 -5.42
CA GLU A 150 -6.98 1.73 -4.50
C GLU A 150 -8.43 2.19 -4.38
N LEU A 151 -9.12 2.39 -5.51
CA LEU A 151 -10.53 2.79 -5.54
C LEU A 151 -11.42 1.77 -4.83
N ALA A 152 -11.21 0.48 -5.08
CA ALA A 152 -11.94 -0.60 -4.42
C ALA A 152 -11.71 -0.60 -2.90
N THR A 153 -10.49 -0.30 -2.45
CA THR A 153 -10.13 -0.20 -1.04
C THR A 153 -10.85 0.95 -0.36
N ILE A 154 -10.85 2.14 -0.97
CA ILE A 154 -11.57 3.32 -0.48
C ILE A 154 -13.07 3.03 -0.37
N VAL A 155 -13.68 2.49 -1.44
CA VAL A 155 -15.10 2.12 -1.45
C VAL A 155 -15.42 1.10 -0.35
N THR A 156 -14.52 0.14 -0.12
CA THR A 156 -14.68 -0.87 0.94
C THR A 156 -14.64 -0.22 2.32
N PHE A 157 -13.68 0.67 2.60
CA PHE A 157 -13.61 1.38 3.88
C PHE A 157 -14.84 2.25 4.14
N VAL A 158 -15.30 3.01 3.13
CA VAL A 158 -16.52 3.85 3.26
C VAL A 158 -17.75 2.97 3.53
N ARG A 159 -17.94 1.89 2.76
CA ARG A 159 -19.07 0.97 2.95
C ARG A 159 -19.05 0.32 4.34
N LEU A 160 -17.88 -0.13 4.79
CA LEU A 160 -17.71 -0.71 6.11
C LEU A 160 -17.99 0.32 7.21
N PHE A 161 -17.55 1.56 7.05
CA PHE A 161 -17.78 2.62 8.02
C PHE A 161 -19.27 2.92 8.18
N VAL A 162 -19.98 3.14 7.06
CA VAL A 162 -21.43 3.38 7.06
C VAL A 162 -22.19 2.19 7.63
N ARG A 163 -21.82 0.96 7.25
CA ARG A 163 -22.45 -0.26 7.78
C ARG A 163 -22.28 -0.40 9.29
N ASN A 164 -21.07 -0.17 9.81
CA ASN A 164 -20.80 -0.29 11.23
C ASN A 164 -21.53 0.79 12.06
N ILE A 165 -21.64 2.02 11.54
CA ILE A 165 -22.45 3.07 12.19
C ILE A 165 -23.92 2.65 12.23
N ARG A 166 -24.51 2.23 11.10
CA ARG A 166 -25.91 1.78 11.07
C ARG A 166 -26.16 0.60 12.00
N LEU A 167 -25.21 -0.33 12.11
CA LEU A 167 -25.32 -1.47 13.01
C LEU A 167 -25.30 -1.02 14.48
N LYS A 168 -24.45 -0.04 14.80
CA LYS A 168 -24.42 0.57 16.13
C LYS A 168 -25.78 1.21 16.43
N ASP A 169 -26.27 2.10 15.57
CA ASP A 169 -27.47 2.89 15.86
C ASP A 169 -28.76 2.02 15.93
N ASN A 170 -28.85 0.96 15.12
CA ASN A 170 -30.08 0.14 15.05
C ASN A 170 -30.09 -1.07 15.98
N CYS A 171 -28.92 -1.60 16.36
CA CYS A 171 -28.83 -2.91 17.03
C CYS A 171 -28.07 -2.88 18.35
N GLU A 172 -27.69 -1.71 18.88
CA GLU A 172 -26.88 -1.62 20.11
C GLU A 172 -27.47 -2.44 21.25
N ALA A 173 -28.78 -2.36 21.49
CA ALA A 173 -29.46 -3.08 22.58
C ALA A 173 -29.33 -4.61 22.48
N GLY A 174 -29.26 -5.17 21.28
CA GLY A 174 -29.19 -6.61 21.03
C GLY A 174 -27.78 -7.20 21.01
N LEU A 175 -26.74 -6.35 21.01
CA LEU A 175 -25.34 -6.80 20.97
C LEU A 175 -24.81 -7.11 22.37
N THR A 176 -23.98 -8.15 22.46
CA THR A 176 -23.20 -8.47 23.66
C THR A 176 -22.16 -7.38 23.95
N LEU A 177 -21.67 -7.31 25.20
CA LEU A 177 -20.66 -6.32 25.60
C LEU A 177 -19.40 -6.39 24.70
N THR A 178 -18.95 -7.59 24.39
CA THR A 178 -17.80 -7.85 23.52
C THR A 178 -18.06 -7.33 22.11
N GLU A 179 -19.23 -7.60 21.52
CA GLU A 179 -19.55 -7.12 20.18
C GLU A 179 -19.65 -5.60 20.10
N ARG A 180 -20.24 -4.95 21.11
CA ARG A 180 -20.28 -3.48 21.19
C ARG A 180 -18.88 -2.88 21.24
N TYR A 181 -17.99 -3.48 22.04
CA TYR A 181 -16.59 -3.08 22.11
C TYR A 181 -15.88 -3.22 20.75
N GLN A 182 -16.01 -4.39 20.10
CA GLN A 182 -15.41 -4.64 18.78
C GLN A 182 -15.97 -3.69 17.71
N LEU A 183 -17.27 -3.41 17.76
CA LEU A 183 -17.92 -2.47 16.84
C LEU A 183 -17.40 -1.04 17.03
N ALA A 184 -17.29 -0.58 18.27
CA ALA A 184 -16.74 0.75 18.57
C ALA A 184 -15.27 0.87 18.13
N GLU A 185 -14.47 -0.16 18.36
CA GLU A 185 -13.07 -0.21 17.91
C GLU A 185 -12.97 -0.24 16.38
N ASN A 186 -13.82 -0.99 15.69
CA ASN A 186 -13.87 -1.02 14.23
C ASN A 186 -14.21 0.35 13.64
N ILE A 187 -15.21 1.05 14.19
CA ILE A 187 -15.58 2.42 13.77
C ILE A 187 -14.39 3.37 13.98
N ARG A 188 -13.73 3.30 15.14
CA ARG A 188 -12.56 4.12 15.47
C ARG A 188 -11.41 3.88 14.49
N MET A 189 -11.10 2.61 14.19
CA MET A 189 -10.03 2.25 13.25
C MET A 189 -10.37 2.66 11.82
N LEU A 190 -11.60 2.45 11.35
CA LEU A 190 -12.03 2.87 10.02
C LEU A 190 -11.94 4.39 9.86
N LYS A 191 -12.24 5.17 10.91
CA LYS A 191 -12.09 6.63 10.89
C LYS A 191 -10.63 7.08 10.71
N ILE A 192 -9.67 6.29 11.19
CA ILE A 192 -8.23 6.56 11.01
C ILE A 192 -7.76 6.14 9.61
N LEU A 193 -8.34 5.08 9.04
CA LEU A 193 -7.95 4.50 7.76
C LEU A 193 -8.61 5.17 6.54
N LEU A 194 -9.71 5.90 6.73
CA LEU A 194 -10.34 6.67 5.67
C LEU A 194 -9.42 7.84 5.27
N PRO A 195 -9.06 7.99 3.99
CA PRO A 195 -8.45 9.22 3.51
C PRO A 195 -9.47 10.36 3.70
N ILE A 196 -9.09 11.36 4.50
CA ILE A 196 -9.91 12.54 4.83
C ILE A 196 -10.04 13.44 3.61
#